data_AF-A0A519ZCV6-F1
#
_entry.id   AF-A0A519ZCV6-F1
#
_cell.length_a   1.000
_cell.length_b   1.000
_cell.length_c   1.000
_cell.angle_alpha   90.00
_cell.angle_beta   90.00
_cell.angle_gamma   90.00
#
_symmetry.space_group_name_H-M   'P 1'
#
loop_
_entity.id
_entity.type
_entity.pdbx_description
1 polymer ?
#
loop_
_entity_poly.entity_id
_entity_poly.type
_entity_poly.pdbx_seq_one_letter_code
_entity_poly.pdbx_strand_id
1 'polypeptide(L)'
;SHLLSIAPTGTVSLAFADNASNGIEPPFSWMYRRKKREADGSTTDYAVEDHAWRLYRELGGDVAHLPEYFVNALSMPAADHLAMMEAVQPFVDTAISKTVNVPADYPYDDFKNLYQQAWRAQLKGLATYRPNAILGSVLDTGAAPEAAAPVTAVDPMRTVIESRPKGALPAVADKIEYWTQEGHQTLYLLVSFLPVPTADGQGTVERAIEFFMPVGQSSESQQWVSSSMRLLSLAARGGFLERALRDMRKVVWDRGPVRMGTHQKADGTHVPMWHDSVVAAIAYAVQTLIAQRAGVTPSSGHPSPVVVQATPGMMPGKKCGECGAHAVIRKDGCDHCTQCGHLGVCG
;
A
#
# COMPACT_ATOMS: atom_id res chain seq x y z
N SER A 1 -9.35 27.44 -6.57
CA SER A 1 -9.79 26.74 -7.80
C SER A 1 -10.73 25.56 -7.52
N HIS A 2 -10.88 25.10 -6.27
CA HIS A 2 -11.82 24.03 -5.90
C HIS A 2 -12.69 24.46 -4.71
N LEU A 3 -13.91 23.93 -4.60
CA LEU A 3 -14.96 24.36 -3.68
C LEU A 3 -15.62 23.21 -2.90
N LEU A 4 -15.75 22.00 -3.47
CA LEU A 4 -16.54 20.92 -2.91
C LEU A 4 -15.71 19.65 -2.68
N SER A 5 -15.79 19.14 -1.45
CA SER A 5 -15.16 17.89 -1.02
C SER A 5 -16.06 17.17 -0.03
N ILE A 6 -15.95 15.84 0.04
CA ILE A 6 -16.59 15.05 1.09
C ILE A 6 -15.48 14.44 1.95
N ALA A 7 -15.31 15.00 3.15
CA ALA A 7 -14.30 14.57 4.11
C ALA A 7 -14.87 13.54 5.11
N PRO A 8 -14.03 12.74 5.79
CA PRO A 8 -14.50 11.94 6.91
C PRO A 8 -14.96 12.85 8.06
N THR A 9 -16.19 12.67 8.54
CA THR A 9 -16.78 13.49 9.61
C THR A 9 -16.93 12.77 10.95
N GLY A 10 -16.21 11.67 11.18
CA GLY A 10 -16.39 10.77 12.33
C GLY A 10 -16.43 11.41 13.73
N THR A 11 -15.59 12.42 13.98
CA THR A 11 -15.57 13.15 15.27
C THR A 11 -16.57 14.29 15.28
N VAL A 12 -16.71 15.01 14.17
CA VAL A 12 -17.63 16.15 14.05
C VAL A 12 -19.07 15.69 14.15
N SER A 13 -19.41 14.57 13.49
CA SER A 13 -20.76 14.01 13.53
C SER A 13 -21.14 13.59 14.95
N LEU A 14 -20.24 12.88 15.64
CA LEU A 14 -20.43 12.50 17.03
C LEU A 14 -20.62 13.72 17.95
N ALA A 15 -19.77 14.75 17.80
CA ALA A 15 -19.75 15.88 18.73
C ALA A 15 -20.86 16.92 18.47
N PHE A 16 -21.26 17.12 17.21
CA PHE A 16 -22.08 18.26 16.80
C PHE A 16 -23.28 17.91 15.94
N ALA A 17 -23.37 16.68 15.43
CA ALA A 17 -24.50 16.23 14.59
C ALA A 17 -25.20 15.02 15.21
N ASP A 18 -25.23 14.94 16.54
CA ASP A 18 -25.95 13.92 17.29
C ASP A 18 -25.62 12.48 16.87
N ASN A 19 -24.36 12.25 16.46
CA ASN A 19 -23.90 10.98 15.90
C ASN A 19 -24.73 10.50 14.69
N ALA A 20 -25.06 11.41 13.79
CA ALA A 20 -25.56 11.08 12.46
C ALA A 20 -24.50 10.31 11.64
N SER A 21 -24.93 9.71 10.53
CA SER A 21 -24.03 9.02 9.61
C SER A 21 -22.93 9.94 9.06
N ASN A 22 -21.73 9.39 8.82
CA ASN A 22 -20.55 10.19 8.55
C ASN A 22 -20.41 10.53 7.06
N GLY A 23 -20.69 11.77 6.67
CA GLY A 23 -20.60 12.20 5.27
C GLY A 23 -21.65 11.48 4.43
N ILE A 24 -21.19 10.70 3.44
CA ILE A 24 -22.05 9.83 2.62
C ILE A 24 -21.89 8.34 2.96
N GLU A 25 -21.31 8.04 4.13
CA GLU A 25 -21.23 6.67 4.62
C GLU A 25 -22.58 6.20 5.15
N PRO A 26 -23.01 4.95 4.87
CA PRO A 26 -24.08 4.35 5.64
C PRO A 26 -23.66 4.20 7.11
N PRO A 27 -24.62 4.13 8.05
CA PRO A 27 -24.35 3.80 9.45
C PRO A 27 -23.53 2.51 9.55
N PHE A 28 -22.43 2.54 10.30
CA PHE A 28 -21.58 1.34 10.46
C PHE A 28 -22.30 0.26 11.29
N SER A 29 -22.91 0.69 12.40
CA SER A 29 -23.78 -0.10 13.26
C SER A 29 -24.75 0.86 13.95
N TRP A 30 -25.92 0.37 14.35
CA TRP A 30 -26.92 1.15 15.08
C TRP A 30 -26.49 1.47 16.51
N MET A 31 -25.73 0.55 17.10
CA MET A 31 -25.12 0.69 18.42
C MET A 31 -23.68 0.18 18.37
N TYR A 32 -22.75 0.90 18.98
CA TYR A 32 -21.35 0.49 19.07
C TYR A 32 -20.65 1.11 20.27
N ARG A 33 -19.54 0.52 20.69
CA ARG A 33 -18.68 1.08 21.74
C ARG A 33 -17.55 1.90 21.11
N ARG A 34 -17.29 3.08 21.66
CA ARG A 34 -16.13 3.91 21.30
C ARG A 34 -15.16 4.04 22.48
N LYS A 35 -13.88 3.97 22.15
CA LYS A 35 -12.76 4.27 23.05
C LYS A 35 -12.42 5.76 22.98
N LYS A 36 -12.55 6.47 24.10
CA LYS A 36 -12.06 7.85 24.25
C LYS A 36 -10.79 7.82 25.10
N ARG A 37 -9.75 8.50 24.62
CA ARG A 37 -8.54 8.73 25.41
C ARG A 37 -8.76 9.93 26.32
N GLU A 38 -8.55 9.75 27.61
CA GLU A 38 -8.69 10.81 28.61
C GLU A 38 -7.39 11.62 28.74
N ALA A 39 -7.48 12.77 29.42
CA ALA A 39 -6.36 13.69 29.59
C ALA A 39 -5.17 13.07 30.36
N ASP A 40 -5.44 12.08 31.21
CA ASP A 40 -4.43 11.31 31.96
C ASP A 40 -3.79 10.18 31.13
N GLY A 41 -4.22 10.00 29.88
CA GLY A 41 -3.74 8.97 28.98
C GLY A 41 -4.45 7.61 29.11
N SER A 42 -5.38 7.45 30.06
CA SER A 42 -6.26 6.29 30.16
C SER A 42 -7.29 6.26 29.01
N THR A 43 -8.00 5.14 28.86
CA THR A 43 -9.05 4.98 27.85
C THR A 43 -10.36 4.59 28.51
N THR A 44 -11.43 5.31 28.18
CA THR A 44 -12.80 5.02 28.61
C THR A 44 -13.62 4.51 27.44
N ASP A 45 -14.43 3.49 27.69
CA ASP A 45 -15.40 2.98 26.72
C ASP A 45 -16.77 3.59 27.00
N TYR A 46 -17.44 4.09 25.96
CA TYR A 46 -18.82 4.54 26.06
C TYR A 46 -19.65 3.97 24.90
N ALA A 47 -20.90 3.65 25.21
CA ALA A 47 -21.87 3.22 24.20
C ALA A 47 -22.36 4.42 23.42
N VAL A 48 -22.47 4.26 22.11
CA VAL A 48 -22.96 5.28 21.19
C VAL A 48 -24.06 4.65 20.35
N GLU A 49 -25.14 5.40 20.17
CA GLU A 49 -26.25 5.03 19.29
C GLU A 49 -26.27 5.96 18.08
N ASP A 50 -26.54 5.39 16.90
CA ASP A 50 -26.78 6.17 15.68
C ASP A 50 -28.02 7.07 15.83
N HIS A 51 -27.97 8.27 15.24
CA HIS A 51 -29.08 9.23 15.31
C HIS A 51 -30.40 8.65 14.77
N ALA A 52 -30.37 8.00 13.60
CA ALA A 52 -31.58 7.48 12.95
C ALA A 52 -32.20 6.33 13.77
N TRP A 53 -31.36 5.51 14.39
CA TRP A 53 -31.80 4.48 15.33
C TRP A 53 -32.54 5.06 16.54
N ARG A 54 -31.97 6.10 17.17
CA ARG A 54 -32.61 6.76 18.32
C ARG A 54 -33.92 7.42 17.94
N LEU A 55 -33.93 8.16 16.84
CA LEU A 55 -35.12 8.85 16.36
C LEU A 55 -36.24 7.85 16.03
N TYR A 56 -35.92 6.74 15.37
CA TYR A 56 -36.92 5.69 15.06
C TYR A 56 -37.53 5.11 16.33
N ARG A 57 -36.72 4.81 17.35
CA ARG A 57 -37.20 4.34 18.66
C ARG A 57 -38.08 5.39 19.35
N GLU A 58 -37.68 6.65 19.35
CA GLU A 58 -38.43 7.76 19.97
C GLU A 58 -39.78 7.99 19.28
N LEU A 59 -39.86 7.77 17.97
CA LEU A 59 -41.09 7.81 17.19
C LEU A 59 -41.99 6.57 17.37
N GLY A 60 -41.63 5.63 18.24
CA GLY A 60 -42.41 4.42 18.54
C GLY A 60 -42.13 3.25 17.59
N GLY A 61 -41.03 3.29 16.84
CA GLY A 61 -40.59 2.21 15.98
C GLY A 61 -40.14 0.96 16.74
N ASP A 62 -40.36 -0.21 16.15
CA ASP A 62 -39.94 -1.49 16.73
C ASP A 62 -38.49 -1.80 16.38
N VAL A 63 -37.59 -1.55 17.33
CA VAL A 63 -36.16 -1.82 17.19
C VAL A 63 -35.81 -3.31 17.09
N ALA A 64 -36.72 -4.22 17.43
CA ALA A 64 -36.55 -5.65 17.22
C ALA A 64 -36.86 -6.07 15.77
N HIS A 65 -37.66 -5.27 15.05
CA HIS A 65 -38.09 -5.53 13.67
C HIS A 65 -37.86 -4.29 12.81
N LEU A 66 -36.58 -4.01 12.54
CA LEU A 66 -36.20 -2.87 11.72
C LEU A 66 -36.76 -3.01 10.29
N PRO A 67 -37.30 -1.92 9.72
CA PRO A 67 -37.70 -1.86 8.32
C PRO A 67 -36.53 -2.14 7.38
N GLU A 68 -36.83 -2.58 6.16
CA GLU A 68 -35.82 -2.95 5.14
C GLU A 68 -34.85 -1.81 4.80
N TYR A 69 -35.27 -0.54 4.94
CA TYR A 69 -34.43 0.62 4.68
C TYR A 69 -33.37 0.88 5.77
N PHE A 70 -33.40 0.16 6.91
CA PHE A 70 -32.32 0.17 7.90
C PHE A 70 -31.17 -0.75 7.46
N VAL A 71 -30.40 -0.30 6.47
CA VAL A 71 -29.21 -0.98 5.96
C VAL A 71 -27.95 -0.36 6.58
N ASN A 72 -27.07 -1.20 7.13
CA ASN A 72 -25.79 -0.75 7.66
C ASN A 72 -24.64 -1.02 6.68
N ALA A 73 -23.46 -0.49 6.98
CA ALA A 73 -22.29 -0.56 6.11
C ALA A 73 -21.84 -1.99 5.79
N LEU A 74 -22.05 -2.93 6.71
CA LEU A 74 -21.62 -4.34 6.58
C LEU A 74 -22.64 -5.19 5.82
N SER A 75 -23.93 -4.84 5.87
CA SER A 75 -24.99 -5.53 5.14
C SER A 75 -25.19 -4.98 3.72
N MET A 76 -24.72 -3.77 3.44
CA MET A 76 -24.78 -3.15 2.12
C MET A 76 -23.79 -3.81 1.13
N PRO A 77 -24.24 -4.23 -0.07
CA PRO A 77 -23.37 -4.76 -1.12
C PRO A 77 -22.26 -3.78 -1.54
N ALA A 78 -21.07 -4.30 -1.86
CA ALA A 78 -19.94 -3.47 -2.29
C ALA A 78 -20.23 -2.64 -3.56
N ALA A 79 -21.04 -3.18 -4.47
CA ALA A 79 -21.50 -2.47 -5.66
C ALA A 79 -22.38 -1.25 -5.33
N ASP A 80 -23.20 -1.34 -4.28
CA ASP A 80 -24.08 -0.23 -3.87
C ASP A 80 -23.29 0.88 -3.19
N HIS A 81 -22.26 0.52 -2.40
CA HIS A 81 -21.30 1.50 -1.88
C HIS A 81 -20.63 2.28 -3.02
N LEU A 82 -20.23 1.59 -4.09
CA LEU A 82 -19.62 2.19 -5.26
C LEU A 82 -20.61 3.07 -6.03
N ALA A 83 -21.83 2.59 -6.26
CA ALA A 83 -22.90 3.32 -6.94
C ALA A 83 -23.20 4.66 -6.27
N MET A 84 -23.17 4.72 -4.94
CA MET A 84 -23.29 5.99 -4.20
C MET A 84 -22.15 6.96 -4.52
N MET A 85 -20.91 6.48 -4.63
CA MET A 85 -19.78 7.32 -5.04
C MET A 85 -19.95 7.82 -6.48
N GLU A 86 -20.39 6.95 -7.41
CA GLU A 86 -20.65 7.29 -8.81
C GLU A 86 -21.73 8.37 -8.94
N ALA A 87 -22.80 8.29 -8.15
CA ALA A 87 -23.89 9.26 -8.16
C ALA A 87 -23.44 10.66 -7.70
N VAL A 88 -22.49 10.73 -6.75
CA VAL A 88 -22.09 11.99 -6.10
C VAL A 88 -20.87 12.63 -6.77
N GLN A 89 -19.96 11.83 -7.34
CA GLN A 89 -18.69 12.31 -7.92
C GLN A 89 -18.81 13.45 -8.94
N PRO A 90 -19.83 13.51 -9.83
CA PRO A 90 -20.00 14.62 -10.78
C PRO A 90 -20.19 15.99 -10.13
N PHE A 91 -20.66 16.04 -8.88
CA PHE A 91 -20.93 17.28 -8.15
C PHE A 91 -19.80 17.69 -7.21
N VAL A 92 -18.71 16.92 -7.15
CA VAL A 92 -17.57 17.14 -6.25
C VAL A 92 -16.33 17.43 -7.08
N ASP A 93 -15.81 18.65 -7.00
CA ASP A 93 -14.64 19.08 -7.80
C ASP A 93 -13.30 18.58 -7.23
N THR A 94 -13.26 18.21 -5.95
CA THR A 94 -12.14 17.48 -5.33
C THR A 94 -12.44 15.97 -5.19
N ALA A 95 -11.95 15.31 -4.13
CA ALA A 95 -12.14 13.89 -3.86
C ALA A 95 -13.27 13.63 -2.83
N ILE A 96 -13.73 12.38 -2.81
CA ILE A 96 -14.72 11.84 -1.88
C ILE A 96 -14.03 10.85 -0.95
N SER A 97 -14.16 11.06 0.35
CA SER A 97 -13.76 10.10 1.37
C SER A 97 -14.94 9.20 1.70
N LYS A 98 -15.05 8.09 0.96
CA LYS A 98 -16.01 7.01 1.22
C LYS A 98 -15.33 5.65 1.14
N THR A 99 -15.69 4.76 2.06
CA THR A 99 -15.18 3.40 2.19
C THR A 99 -16.16 2.41 1.58
N VAL A 100 -15.70 1.60 0.63
CA VAL A 100 -16.41 0.43 0.16
C VAL A 100 -16.07 -0.74 1.08
N ASN A 101 -17.02 -1.11 1.94
CA ASN A 101 -16.86 -2.28 2.80
C ASN A 101 -17.05 -3.54 1.96
N VAL A 102 -16.10 -4.49 2.07
CA VAL A 102 -16.16 -5.78 1.38
C VAL A 102 -16.12 -6.91 2.40
N PRO A 103 -16.91 -7.99 2.20
CA PRO A 103 -16.85 -9.19 3.03
C PRO A 103 -15.46 -9.80 3.18
N ALA A 104 -15.23 -10.49 4.30
CA ALA A 104 -13.95 -11.15 4.56
C ALA A 104 -13.63 -12.26 3.55
N ASP A 105 -14.64 -12.87 2.93
CA ASP A 105 -14.58 -13.93 1.91
C ASP A 105 -14.81 -13.43 0.48
N TYR A 106 -14.78 -12.10 0.26
CA TYR A 106 -15.09 -11.51 -1.04
C TYR A 106 -14.16 -12.02 -2.16
N PRO A 107 -14.70 -12.54 -3.29
CA PRO A 107 -13.91 -13.13 -4.37
C PRO A 107 -12.91 -12.14 -4.98
N TYR A 108 -11.71 -12.64 -5.35
CA TYR A 108 -10.66 -11.80 -5.91
C TYR A 108 -11.07 -11.14 -7.23
N ASP A 109 -11.74 -11.88 -8.12
CA ASP A 109 -12.15 -11.34 -9.41
C ASP A 109 -13.20 -10.24 -9.24
N ASP A 110 -14.14 -10.39 -8.31
CA ASP A 110 -15.12 -9.35 -7.97
C ASP A 110 -14.43 -8.12 -7.35
N PHE A 111 -13.49 -8.34 -6.44
CA PHE A 111 -12.69 -7.28 -5.85
C PHE A 111 -11.90 -6.50 -6.91
N LYS A 112 -11.28 -7.19 -7.87
CA LYS A 112 -10.59 -6.59 -9.01
C LYS A 112 -11.56 -5.80 -9.89
N ASN A 113 -12.74 -6.36 -10.16
CA ASN A 113 -13.77 -5.72 -10.97
C ASN A 113 -14.29 -4.43 -10.33
N LEU A 114 -14.35 -4.36 -9.00
CA LEU A 114 -14.70 -3.14 -8.27
C LEU A 114 -13.80 -1.96 -8.65
N TYR A 115 -12.48 -2.16 -8.69
CA TYR A 115 -11.52 -1.12 -9.11
C TYR A 115 -11.65 -0.78 -10.61
N GLN A 116 -11.93 -1.78 -11.46
CA GLN A 116 -12.17 -1.52 -12.88
C GLN A 116 -13.44 -0.68 -13.09
N GLN A 117 -14.50 -0.96 -12.34
CA GLN A 117 -15.75 -0.21 -12.39
C GLN A 117 -15.53 1.22 -11.91
N ALA A 118 -14.86 1.42 -10.77
CA ALA A 118 -14.53 2.75 -10.26
C ALA A 118 -13.75 3.59 -11.29
N TRP A 119 -12.78 2.99 -11.98
CA TRP A 119 -12.03 3.65 -13.03
C TRP A 119 -12.92 4.02 -14.24
N ARG A 120 -13.76 3.09 -14.71
CA ARG A 120 -14.71 3.35 -15.81
C ARG A 120 -15.70 4.46 -15.44
N ALA A 121 -16.14 4.52 -14.19
CA ALA A 121 -17.03 5.56 -13.68
C ALA A 121 -16.33 6.89 -13.36
N GLN A 122 -15.04 7.03 -13.69
CA GLN A 122 -14.26 8.25 -13.48
C GLN A 122 -14.22 8.71 -12.01
N LEU A 123 -14.27 7.76 -11.07
CA LEU A 123 -14.05 8.06 -9.66
C LEU A 123 -12.61 8.51 -9.44
N LYS A 124 -12.44 9.57 -8.64
CA LYS A 124 -11.11 10.14 -8.36
C LYS A 124 -10.30 9.35 -7.33
N GLY A 125 -10.94 8.41 -6.65
CA GLY A 125 -10.33 7.51 -5.67
C GLY A 125 -11.31 6.45 -5.20
N LEU A 126 -10.77 5.35 -4.66
CA LEU A 126 -11.55 4.26 -4.11
C LEU A 126 -10.80 3.68 -2.90
N ALA A 127 -11.44 3.70 -1.73
CA ALA A 127 -10.93 3.05 -0.54
C ALA A 127 -11.80 1.83 -0.23
N THR A 128 -11.17 0.67 -0.06
CA THR A 128 -11.87 -0.56 0.35
C THR A 128 -11.46 -0.94 1.76
N TYR A 129 -12.41 -1.44 2.55
CA TYR A 129 -12.13 -2.04 3.84
C TYR A 129 -12.61 -3.50 3.84
N ARG A 130 -11.66 -4.41 4.02
CA ARG A 130 -11.93 -5.84 4.21
C ARG A 130 -11.59 -6.19 5.65
N PRO A 131 -12.55 -6.66 6.46
CA PRO A 131 -12.26 -7.14 7.82
C PRO A 131 -11.16 -8.20 7.79
N ASN A 132 -10.22 -8.10 8.72
CA ASN A 132 -9.23 -9.16 8.96
C ASN A 132 -9.00 -9.34 10.46
N ALA A 133 -8.50 -10.52 10.86
CA ALA A 133 -8.28 -10.86 12.28
C ALA A 133 -7.08 -10.13 12.92
N ILE A 134 -6.34 -9.32 12.16
CA ILE A 134 -5.04 -8.77 12.55
C ILE A 134 -5.11 -7.26 12.83
N LEU A 135 -5.91 -6.53 12.05
CA LEU A 135 -6.21 -5.11 12.15
C LEU A 135 -7.48 -5.01 12.98
N GLY A 136 -7.35 -4.94 14.31
CA GLY A 136 -8.50 -4.81 15.20
C GLY A 136 -9.47 -3.70 14.74
N SER A 137 -10.76 -3.90 14.94
CA SER A 137 -11.78 -2.89 14.59
C SER A 137 -11.70 -1.71 15.57
N VAL A 138 -11.74 -0.48 15.02
CA VAL A 138 -11.85 0.76 15.83
C VAL A 138 -13.25 0.89 16.45
N LEU A 139 -14.25 0.23 15.86
CA LEU A 139 -15.63 0.22 16.31
C LEU A 139 -16.03 -1.21 16.66
N ASP A 140 -16.28 -1.45 17.95
CA ASP A 140 -16.71 -2.76 18.43
C ASP A 140 -18.24 -2.85 18.40
N THR A 141 -18.76 -3.81 17.64
CA THR A 141 -20.19 -4.10 17.52
C THR A 141 -20.65 -5.20 18.48
N GLY A 142 -19.76 -5.75 19.31
CA GLY A 142 -20.07 -6.79 20.29
C GLY A 142 -20.21 -8.20 19.71
N ALA A 143 -19.98 -8.39 18.41
CA ALA A 143 -19.86 -9.72 17.82
C ALA A 143 -18.55 -10.37 18.30
N ALA A 144 -18.65 -11.52 18.95
CA ALA A 144 -17.47 -12.24 19.46
C ALA A 144 -16.46 -12.44 18.31
N PRO A 145 -15.19 -12.06 18.49
CA PRO A 145 -14.18 -12.32 17.49
C PRO A 145 -14.12 -13.84 17.28
N GLU A 146 -14.39 -14.27 16.05
CA GLU A 146 -14.22 -15.66 15.66
C GLU A 146 -12.77 -16.04 15.97
N ALA A 147 -12.60 -17.05 16.82
CA ALA A 147 -11.31 -17.41 17.38
C ALA A 147 -10.33 -17.67 16.22
N ALA A 148 -9.34 -16.79 16.08
CA ALA A 148 -8.27 -16.97 15.11
C ALA A 148 -7.64 -18.35 15.33
N ALA A 149 -7.66 -19.18 14.29
CA ALA A 149 -7.01 -20.48 14.30
C ALA A 149 -5.54 -20.31 14.74
N PRO A 150 -4.99 -21.25 15.54
CA PRO A 150 -3.64 -21.13 16.07
C PRO A 150 -2.64 -21.06 14.91
N VAL A 151 -1.99 -19.91 14.79
CA VAL A 151 -1.00 -19.65 13.73
C VAL A 151 0.24 -20.50 14.03
N THR A 152 0.52 -21.48 13.18
CA THR A 152 1.76 -22.26 13.16
C THR A 152 2.98 -21.34 13.08
N ALA A 153 4.04 -21.67 13.83
CA ALA A 153 5.39 -21.10 13.84
C ALA A 153 5.48 -19.64 13.33
N VAL A 154 5.44 -18.69 14.26
CA VAL A 154 5.47 -17.25 13.98
C VAL A 154 6.75 -16.88 13.23
N ASP A 155 6.67 -16.72 11.91
CA ASP A 155 7.76 -16.14 11.11
C ASP A 155 8.03 -14.71 11.63
N PRO A 156 9.22 -14.45 12.21
CA PRO A 156 9.52 -13.14 12.79
C PRO A 156 9.50 -11.99 11.77
N MET A 157 9.65 -12.29 10.48
CA MET A 157 9.52 -11.31 9.39
C MET A 157 8.07 -10.95 9.07
N ARG A 158 7.11 -11.78 9.51
CA ARG A 158 5.66 -11.61 9.29
C ARG A 158 4.87 -11.22 10.52
N THR A 159 5.47 -11.25 11.71
CA THR A 159 4.84 -10.82 12.96
C THR A 159 4.35 -9.37 12.86
N VAL A 160 3.17 -9.06 13.38
CA VAL A 160 2.67 -7.68 13.37
C VAL A 160 3.32 -6.87 14.49
N ILE A 161 3.81 -5.68 14.14
CA ILE A 161 4.31 -4.67 15.07
C ILE A 161 3.25 -3.57 15.14
N GLU A 162 2.41 -3.61 16.16
CA GLU A 162 1.25 -2.70 16.29
C GLU A 162 1.64 -1.22 16.27
N SER A 163 2.73 -0.87 16.96
CA SER A 163 3.23 0.50 17.02
C SER A 163 4.74 0.54 17.02
N ARG A 164 5.29 1.64 16.50
CA ARG A 164 6.72 1.92 16.55
C ARG A 164 7.16 2.05 18.02
N PRO A 165 8.16 1.28 18.48
CA PRO A 165 8.68 1.42 19.84
C PRO A 165 9.17 2.83 20.13
N LYS A 166 9.05 3.26 21.39
CA LYS A 166 9.62 4.51 21.87
C LYS A 166 11.14 4.39 21.95
N GLY A 167 11.84 5.49 21.69
CA GLY A 167 13.30 5.56 21.75
C GLY A 167 13.99 5.52 20.39
N ALA A 168 15.32 5.43 20.45
CA ALA A 168 16.18 5.34 19.28
C ALA A 168 16.13 3.92 18.69
N LEU A 169 16.21 3.84 17.36
CA LEU A 169 16.33 2.59 16.63
C LEU A 169 17.63 2.62 15.83
N PRO A 170 18.33 1.49 15.68
CA PRO A 170 19.43 1.39 14.75
C PRO A 170 18.91 1.69 13.34
N ALA A 171 19.58 2.59 12.62
CA ALA A 171 19.20 2.97 11.28
C ALA A 171 20.42 3.01 10.35
N VAL A 172 20.19 2.68 9.09
CA VAL A 172 21.16 2.85 8.01
C VAL A 172 20.67 3.99 7.14
N ALA A 173 21.54 4.96 6.87
CA ALA A 173 21.33 5.97 5.86
C ALA A 173 22.10 5.56 4.61
N ASP A 174 21.42 5.50 3.47
CA ASP A 174 22.00 5.14 2.19
C ASP A 174 21.79 6.24 1.16
N LYS A 175 22.81 6.46 0.34
CA LYS A 175 22.80 7.42 -0.77
C LYS A 175 22.57 6.64 -2.05
N ILE A 176 21.36 6.75 -2.58
CA ILE A 176 20.94 6.11 -3.82
C ILE A 176 21.20 7.06 -4.99
N GLU A 177 22.10 6.66 -5.88
CA GLU A 177 22.43 7.38 -7.12
C GLU A 177 21.83 6.64 -8.31
N TYR A 178 21.10 7.37 -9.15
CA TYR A 178 20.41 6.82 -10.32
C TYR A 178 20.38 7.81 -11.47
N TRP A 179 20.21 7.30 -12.69
CA TRP A 179 20.14 8.10 -13.91
C TRP A 179 18.77 7.97 -14.54
N THR A 180 18.22 9.10 -14.94
CA THR A 180 16.95 9.25 -15.65
C THR A 180 17.20 9.98 -16.98
N GLN A 181 16.13 10.24 -17.75
CA GLN A 181 16.21 11.10 -18.93
C GLN A 181 16.62 12.54 -18.58
N GLU A 182 16.35 12.99 -17.35
CA GLU A 182 16.73 14.31 -16.83
C GLU A 182 18.18 14.34 -16.31
N GLY A 183 18.92 13.24 -16.42
CA GLY A 183 20.32 13.13 -16.00
C GLY A 183 20.49 12.42 -14.65
N HIS A 184 21.62 12.73 -13.99
CA HIS A 184 22.01 12.12 -12.72
C HIS A 184 21.18 12.66 -11.56
N GLN A 185 20.64 11.76 -10.76
CA GLN A 185 19.78 12.05 -9.62
C GLN A 185 20.35 11.40 -8.37
N THR A 186 20.08 12.01 -7.22
CA THR A 186 20.47 11.49 -5.92
C THR A 186 19.27 11.46 -5.00
N LEU A 187 19.15 10.38 -4.24
CA LEU A 187 18.16 10.21 -3.19
C LEU A 187 18.84 9.72 -1.92
N TYR A 188 18.43 10.24 -0.76
CA TYR A 188 18.83 9.68 0.52
C TYR A 188 17.67 8.91 1.13
N LEU A 189 17.96 7.70 1.62
CA LEU A 189 16.99 6.84 2.28
C LEU A 189 17.52 6.40 3.65
N LEU A 190 16.68 6.50 4.67
CA LEU A 190 16.93 5.94 6.00
C LEU A 190 16.05 4.72 6.21
N VAL A 191 16.65 3.62 6.66
CA VAL A 191 15.94 2.40 7.04
C VAL A 191 16.24 2.11 8.50
N SER A 192 15.20 2.09 9.34
CA SER A 192 15.32 1.73 10.76
C SER A 192 14.98 0.26 10.99
N PHE A 193 15.73 -0.36 11.88
CA PHE A 193 15.65 -1.78 12.20
C PHE A 193 15.20 -1.98 13.65
N LEU A 194 14.51 -3.09 13.87
CA LEU A 194 14.09 -3.55 15.18
C LEU A 194 14.53 -5.00 15.36
N PRO A 195 15.25 -5.35 16.44
CA PRO A 195 15.49 -6.73 16.79
C PRO A 195 14.16 -7.40 17.21
N VAL A 196 13.78 -8.45 16.51
CA VAL A 196 12.58 -9.25 16.79
C VAL A 196 13.01 -10.65 17.22
N PRO A 197 12.43 -11.25 18.28
CA PRO A 197 12.75 -12.62 18.68
C PRO A 197 12.50 -13.62 17.55
N THR A 198 13.41 -14.59 17.39
CA THR A 198 13.22 -15.71 16.47
C THR A 198 12.12 -16.66 16.97
N ALA A 199 11.53 -17.43 16.04
CA ALA A 199 10.45 -18.37 16.35
C ALA A 199 10.86 -19.46 17.38
N ASP A 200 12.14 -19.79 17.45
CA ASP A 200 12.73 -20.75 18.39
C ASP A 200 13.09 -20.13 19.76
N GLY A 201 12.96 -18.81 19.90
CA GLY A 201 13.32 -18.06 21.11
C GLY A 201 14.82 -18.04 21.42
N GLN A 202 15.68 -18.55 20.53
CA GLN A 202 17.12 -18.68 20.75
C GLN A 202 17.92 -17.46 20.29
N GLY A 203 17.27 -16.44 19.70
CA GLY A 203 17.95 -15.25 19.23
C GLY A 203 17.01 -14.14 18.77
N THR A 204 17.60 -13.16 18.08
CA THR A 204 16.87 -12.06 17.44
C THR A 204 17.26 -11.93 15.98
N VAL A 205 16.32 -11.45 15.17
CA VAL A 205 16.52 -11.05 13.78
C VAL A 205 16.27 -9.55 13.64
N GLU A 206 17.18 -8.86 12.96
CA GLU A 206 17.03 -7.45 12.65
C GLU A 206 15.99 -7.29 11.54
N ARG A 207 14.83 -6.72 11.87
CA ARG A 207 13.75 -6.47 10.91
C ARG A 207 13.69 -5.00 10.55
N ALA A 208 13.67 -4.68 9.26
CA ALA A 208 13.36 -3.32 8.82
C ALA A 208 11.90 -2.99 9.17
N ILE A 209 11.66 -1.86 9.85
CA ILE A 209 10.31 -1.47 10.31
C ILE A 209 9.90 -0.06 9.88
N GLU A 210 10.84 0.73 9.38
CA GLU A 210 10.58 2.12 9.04
C GLU A 210 11.51 2.59 7.93
N PHE A 211 10.95 3.35 6.99
CA PHE A 211 11.62 3.89 5.83
C PHE A 211 11.33 5.40 5.78
N PHE A 212 12.38 6.20 5.66
CA PHE A 212 12.24 7.66 5.58
C PHE A 212 13.12 8.23 4.48
N MET A 213 12.56 9.21 3.79
CA MET A 213 13.31 10.09 2.89
C MET A 213 13.46 11.46 3.59
N PRO A 214 14.69 11.97 3.78
CA PRO A 214 14.92 13.29 4.36
C PRO A 214 14.21 14.43 3.60
N VAL A 215 13.78 15.44 4.36
CA VAL A 215 13.18 16.67 3.84
C VAL A 215 14.19 17.45 3.00
N GLY A 216 13.74 18.14 1.95
CA GLY A 216 14.60 18.91 1.03
C GLY A 216 14.85 18.24 -0.32
N GLN A 217 14.31 17.03 -0.52
CA GLN A 217 14.26 16.31 -1.79
C GLN A 217 12.86 16.51 -2.39
N SER A 218 12.69 17.61 -3.14
CA SER A 218 11.37 18.15 -3.53
C SER A 218 11.03 18.05 -5.02
N SER A 219 11.78 17.28 -5.83
CA SER A 219 11.34 17.03 -7.21
C SER A 219 9.97 16.35 -7.21
N GLU A 220 9.20 16.52 -8.29
CA GLU A 220 7.89 15.86 -8.46
C GLU A 220 8.00 14.33 -8.25
N SER A 221 9.06 13.72 -8.80
CA SER A 221 9.39 12.31 -8.61
C SER A 221 9.66 11.93 -7.15
N GLN A 222 10.26 12.81 -6.34
CA GLN A 222 10.58 12.56 -4.94
C GLN A 222 9.36 12.67 -4.00
N GLN A 223 8.35 13.48 -4.35
CA GLN A 223 7.11 13.56 -3.55
C GLN A 223 6.37 12.21 -3.50
N TRP A 224 6.30 11.51 -4.63
CA TRP A 224 5.77 10.14 -4.70
C TRP A 224 6.60 9.12 -3.93
N VAL A 225 7.92 9.31 -3.87
CA VAL A 225 8.80 8.46 -3.07
C VAL A 225 8.51 8.63 -1.58
N SER A 226 8.32 9.86 -1.11
CA SER A 226 7.98 10.14 0.30
C SER A 226 6.68 9.47 0.75
N SER A 227 5.62 9.55 -0.07
CA SER A 227 4.35 8.86 0.23
C SER A 227 4.51 7.34 0.22
N SER A 228 5.29 6.81 -0.73
CA SER A 228 5.62 5.39 -0.82
C SER A 228 6.38 4.87 0.41
N MET A 229 7.26 5.68 1.01
CA MET A 229 8.01 5.28 2.21
C MET A 229 7.11 5.12 3.45
N ARG A 230 6.07 5.95 3.58
CA ARG A 230 5.06 5.79 4.65
C ARG A 230 4.29 4.48 4.48
N LEU A 231 3.87 4.17 3.25
CA LEU A 231 3.18 2.92 2.93
C LEU A 231 4.10 1.72 3.17
N LEU A 232 5.37 1.79 2.77
CA LEU A 232 6.36 0.75 2.97
C LEU A 232 6.65 0.50 4.45
N SER A 233 6.67 1.55 5.28
CA SER A 233 6.81 1.44 6.74
C SER A 233 5.61 0.74 7.37
N LEU A 234 4.39 1.05 6.90
CA LEU A 234 3.18 0.34 7.34
C LEU A 234 3.23 -1.14 6.93
N ALA A 235 3.66 -1.42 5.70
CA ALA A 235 3.79 -2.77 5.19
C ALA A 235 4.84 -3.59 5.93
N ALA A 236 5.94 -2.95 6.31
CA ALA A 236 6.97 -3.59 7.11
C ALA A 236 6.49 -3.95 8.49
N ARG A 237 5.84 -3.04 9.20
CA ARG A 237 5.24 -3.33 10.51
C ARG A 237 4.16 -4.39 10.45
N GLY A 238 3.36 -4.41 9.38
CA GLY A 238 2.28 -5.37 9.19
C GLY A 238 2.72 -6.78 8.76
N GLY A 239 4.01 -7.00 8.47
CA GLY A 239 4.51 -8.34 8.10
C GLY A 239 4.47 -8.67 6.61
N PHE A 240 4.34 -7.66 5.74
CA PHE A 240 4.21 -7.85 4.29
C PHE A 240 5.21 -7.00 3.49
N LEU A 241 6.37 -6.66 4.10
CA LEU A 241 7.46 -5.92 3.44
C LEU A 241 7.91 -6.56 2.13
N GLU A 242 8.17 -7.87 2.13
CA GLU A 242 8.66 -8.59 0.95
C GLU A 242 7.66 -8.49 -0.21
N ARG A 243 6.36 -8.66 0.08
CA ARG A 243 5.29 -8.48 -0.92
C ARG A 243 5.25 -7.04 -1.42
N ALA A 244 5.32 -6.06 -0.52
CA ALA A 244 5.32 -4.64 -0.89
C ALA A 244 6.51 -4.27 -1.79
N LEU A 245 7.73 -4.71 -1.46
CA LEU A 245 8.92 -4.49 -2.30
C LEU A 245 8.79 -5.18 -3.66
N ARG A 246 8.27 -6.41 -3.70
CA ARG A 246 8.00 -7.12 -4.95
C ARG A 246 6.97 -6.41 -5.82
N ASP A 247 5.94 -5.82 -5.23
CA ASP A 247 4.92 -5.08 -5.97
C ASP A 247 5.42 -3.72 -6.44
N MET A 248 6.23 -3.03 -5.63
CA MET A 248 6.96 -1.82 -6.04
C MET A 248 7.87 -2.07 -7.26
N ARG A 249 8.52 -3.24 -7.33
CA ARG A 249 9.35 -3.64 -8.50
C ARG A 249 8.57 -3.79 -9.81
N LYS A 250 7.24 -3.90 -9.75
CA LYS A 250 6.37 -4.00 -10.94
C LYS A 250 5.85 -2.63 -11.39
N VAL A 251 6.11 -1.57 -10.63
CA VAL A 251 5.67 -0.22 -10.98
C VAL A 251 6.44 0.23 -12.22
N VAL A 252 5.68 0.57 -13.26
CA VAL A 252 6.16 1.14 -14.52
C VAL A 252 5.74 2.60 -14.57
N TRP A 253 6.54 3.45 -15.23
CA TRP A 253 6.26 4.88 -15.32
C TRP A 253 6.50 5.40 -16.76
N ASP A 254 5.66 6.33 -17.25
CA ASP A 254 5.80 7.05 -18.52
C ASP A 254 7.09 7.87 -18.69
N ARG A 255 7.84 8.18 -17.60
CA ARG A 255 9.19 8.78 -17.70
C ARG A 255 10.28 7.78 -18.14
N GLY A 256 9.92 6.50 -18.34
CA GLY A 256 10.81 5.47 -18.86
C GLY A 256 11.75 4.85 -17.81
N PRO A 257 12.61 3.90 -18.24
CA PRO A 257 13.47 3.13 -17.35
C PRO A 257 14.57 3.98 -16.74
N VAL A 258 15.01 3.59 -15.54
CA VAL A 258 16.07 4.26 -14.78
C VAL A 258 17.26 3.35 -14.61
N ARG A 259 18.47 3.91 -14.70
CA ARG A 259 19.70 3.16 -14.49
C ARG A 259 20.17 3.33 -13.05
N MET A 260 20.31 2.25 -12.31
CA MET A 260 20.76 2.27 -10.91
C MET A 260 21.50 0.97 -10.57
N GLY A 261 22.73 1.11 -10.07
CA GLY A 261 23.58 0.00 -9.66
C GLY A 261 24.23 -0.76 -10.83
N THR A 262 25.01 -1.78 -10.47
CA THR A 262 25.71 -2.67 -11.40
C THR A 262 25.44 -4.13 -11.06
N HIS A 263 25.55 -4.99 -12.07
CA HIS A 263 25.51 -6.43 -11.96
C HIS A 263 26.86 -6.99 -12.41
N GLN A 264 27.46 -7.85 -11.59
CA GLN A 264 28.67 -8.57 -11.95
C GLN A 264 28.29 -9.85 -12.72
N LYS A 265 28.78 -9.97 -13.94
CA LYS A 265 28.65 -11.17 -14.77
C LYS A 265 29.53 -12.30 -14.25
N ALA A 266 29.26 -13.52 -14.72
CA ALA A 266 30.06 -14.70 -14.40
C ALA A 266 31.55 -14.56 -14.79
N ASP A 267 31.84 -13.77 -15.82
CA ASP A 267 33.19 -13.44 -16.26
C ASP A 267 33.87 -12.32 -15.45
N GLY A 268 33.21 -11.80 -14.41
CA GLY A 268 33.68 -10.72 -13.55
C GLY A 268 33.37 -9.32 -14.06
N THR A 269 32.83 -9.17 -15.28
CA THR A 269 32.49 -7.87 -15.88
C THR A 269 31.33 -7.23 -15.14
N HIS A 270 31.45 -5.94 -14.79
CA HIS A 270 30.35 -5.18 -14.21
C HIS A 270 29.57 -4.45 -15.30
N VAL A 271 28.25 -4.66 -15.34
CA VAL A 271 27.35 -4.00 -16.29
C VAL A 271 26.29 -3.18 -15.56
N PRO A 272 25.82 -2.06 -16.13
CA PRO A 272 24.80 -1.23 -15.49
C PRO A 272 23.46 -1.97 -15.42
N MET A 273 22.72 -1.79 -14.32
CA MET A 273 21.36 -2.31 -14.19
C MET A 273 20.32 -1.23 -14.50
N TRP A 274 19.23 -1.67 -15.13
CA TRP A 274 18.08 -0.85 -15.49
C TRP A 274 16.81 -1.38 -14.83
N HIS A 275 16.00 -0.45 -14.32
CA HIS A 275 14.75 -0.69 -13.62
C HIS A 275 13.61 0.03 -14.34
N ASP A 276 12.40 -0.49 -14.26
CA ASP A 276 11.26 0.04 -15.04
C ASP A 276 10.72 1.39 -14.51
N SER A 277 11.09 1.76 -13.28
CA SER A 277 10.77 3.06 -12.67
C SER A 277 11.71 3.37 -11.50
N VAL A 278 11.69 4.62 -11.02
CA VAL A 278 12.36 5.02 -9.77
C VAL A 278 11.85 4.21 -8.58
N VAL A 279 10.56 3.87 -8.54
CA VAL A 279 9.95 3.06 -7.48
C VAL A 279 10.52 1.65 -7.47
N ALA A 280 10.68 1.04 -8.65
CA ALA A 280 11.28 -0.28 -8.79
C ALA A 280 12.77 -0.27 -8.39
N ALA A 281 13.50 0.78 -8.79
CA ALA A 281 14.89 0.97 -8.40
C ALA A 281 15.04 1.11 -6.87
N ILE A 282 14.22 1.94 -6.23
CA ILE A 282 14.23 2.11 -4.77
C ILE A 282 13.90 0.80 -4.06
N ALA A 283 12.92 0.02 -4.55
CA ALA A 283 12.62 -1.28 -3.97
C ALA A 283 13.81 -2.25 -4.05
N TYR A 284 14.55 -2.24 -5.17
CA TYR A 284 15.78 -3.00 -5.31
C TYR A 284 16.89 -2.52 -4.35
N ALA A 285 17.06 -1.20 -4.20
CA ALA A 285 18.03 -0.61 -3.28
C ALA A 285 17.72 -1.00 -1.82
N VAL A 286 16.46 -0.90 -1.40
CA VAL A 286 16.00 -1.32 -0.08
C VAL A 286 16.27 -2.80 0.16
N GLN A 287 15.93 -3.66 -0.80
CA GLN A 287 16.15 -5.09 -0.68
C GLN A 287 17.65 -5.42 -0.56
N THR A 288 18.48 -4.74 -1.34
CA THR A 288 19.95 -4.89 -1.30
C THR A 288 20.51 -4.44 0.05
N LEU A 289 20.07 -3.29 0.55
CA LEU A 289 20.49 -2.75 1.85
C LEU A 289 20.13 -3.71 2.99
N ILE A 290 18.91 -4.25 3.00
CA ILE A 290 18.46 -5.22 4.00
C ILE A 290 19.30 -6.50 3.92
N ALA A 291 19.54 -7.03 2.71
CA ALA A 291 20.35 -8.24 2.50
C ALA A 291 21.80 -8.04 2.97
N GLN A 292 22.43 -6.93 2.59
CA GLN A 292 23.79 -6.57 3.02
C GLN A 292 23.88 -6.46 4.55
N ARG A 293 22.89 -5.83 5.19
CA ARG A 293 22.84 -5.74 6.66
C ARG A 293 22.68 -7.10 7.33
N ALA A 294 21.94 -8.02 6.71
CA ALA A 294 21.79 -9.39 7.16
C ALA A 294 23.04 -10.27 6.88
N GLY A 295 24.07 -9.74 6.23
CA GLY A 295 25.24 -10.52 5.80
C GLY A 295 24.95 -11.50 4.67
N VAL A 296 23.82 -11.32 3.95
CA VAL A 296 23.39 -12.17 2.85
C VAL A 296 23.75 -11.49 1.53
N THR A 297 24.43 -12.19 0.63
CA THR A 297 24.59 -11.71 -0.75
C THR A 297 23.22 -11.73 -1.43
N PRO A 298 22.68 -10.59 -1.88
CA PRO A 298 21.39 -10.59 -2.56
C PRO A 298 21.50 -11.46 -3.81
N SER A 299 20.61 -12.44 -3.98
CA SER A 299 20.46 -13.09 -5.27
C SER A 299 20.11 -12.01 -6.28
N SER A 300 20.81 -11.94 -7.41
CA SER A 300 20.48 -11.10 -8.57
C SER A 300 19.12 -11.54 -9.14
N GLY A 301 18.05 -11.23 -8.41
CA GLY A 301 16.70 -11.57 -8.79
C GLY A 301 16.36 -10.77 -10.03
N HIS A 302 16.50 -11.39 -11.20
CA HIS A 302 16.14 -10.81 -12.48
C HIS A 302 14.73 -10.20 -12.38
N PRO A 303 14.51 -8.94 -12.82
CA PRO A 303 13.16 -8.46 -13.00
C PRO A 303 12.48 -9.38 -14.02
N SER A 304 11.39 -10.03 -13.62
CA SER A 304 10.52 -10.73 -14.58
C SER A 304 10.11 -9.73 -15.66
N PRO A 305 10.14 -10.09 -16.95
CA PRO A 305 9.74 -9.19 -18.01
C PRO A 305 8.24 -8.92 -17.90
N VAL A 306 7.86 -7.77 -17.36
CA VAL A 306 6.54 -7.20 -17.58
C VAL A 306 6.60 -6.53 -18.95
N VAL A 307 5.85 -7.07 -19.91
CA VAL A 307 5.71 -6.49 -21.24
C VAL A 307 4.86 -5.23 -21.10
N VAL A 308 5.47 -4.06 -21.26
CA VAL A 308 4.76 -2.78 -21.32
C VAL A 308 4.52 -2.45 -22.80
N GLN A 309 3.26 -2.24 -23.17
CA GLN A 309 2.93 -1.69 -24.48
C GLN A 309 3.42 -0.25 -24.55
N ALA A 310 4.23 0.06 -25.57
CA ALA A 310 4.85 1.36 -25.75
C ALA A 310 3.81 2.45 -26.03
N THR A 311 3.96 3.61 -25.37
CA THR A 311 3.38 4.88 -25.77
C THR A 311 4.03 5.38 -27.08
N PRO A 312 3.33 6.11 -27.97
CA PRO A 312 3.84 6.43 -29.30
C PRO A 312 4.95 7.49 -29.23
N GLY A 313 6.13 7.21 -29.79
CA GLY A 313 7.17 8.23 -30.04
C GLY A 313 8.62 7.77 -29.88
N MET A 314 8.86 6.64 -29.22
CA MET A 314 10.16 5.99 -29.13
C MET A 314 9.89 4.50 -29.33
N MET A 315 10.58 3.80 -30.23
CA MET A 315 10.51 2.34 -30.23
C MET A 315 11.56 1.81 -29.26
N PRO A 316 11.24 1.53 -27.99
CA PRO A 316 12.18 0.85 -27.10
C PRO A 316 12.50 -0.52 -27.71
N GLY A 317 13.79 -0.88 -27.78
CA GLY A 317 14.19 -2.24 -28.14
C GLY A 317 13.64 -3.24 -27.12
N LYS A 318 13.67 -4.53 -27.45
CA LYS A 318 13.24 -5.59 -26.53
C LYS A 318 14.04 -5.50 -25.21
N LYS A 319 13.38 -5.79 -24.08
CA LYS A 319 14.00 -5.75 -22.76
C LYS A 319 15.06 -6.85 -22.62
N CYS A 320 16.26 -6.47 -22.18
CA CYS A 320 17.34 -7.38 -21.89
C CYS A 320 17.07 -8.12 -20.57
N GLY A 321 17.11 -9.46 -20.58
CA GLY A 321 16.92 -10.28 -19.37
C GLY A 321 18.08 -10.18 -18.36
N GLU A 322 19.27 -9.78 -18.82
CA GLU A 322 20.45 -9.65 -17.96
C GLU A 322 20.51 -8.28 -17.28
N CYS A 323 20.49 -7.17 -18.04
CA CYS A 323 20.66 -5.83 -17.48
C CYS A 323 19.37 -5.01 -17.35
N GLY A 324 18.23 -5.49 -17.89
CA GLY A 324 16.96 -4.78 -17.88
C GLY A 324 16.81 -3.67 -18.93
N ALA A 325 17.86 -3.35 -19.69
CA ALA A 325 17.81 -2.28 -20.70
C ALA A 325 16.89 -2.64 -21.87
N HIS A 326 16.12 -1.68 -22.35
CA HIS A 326 15.31 -1.81 -23.58
C HIS A 326 16.16 -1.55 -24.83
N ALA A 327 17.20 -2.36 -24.99
CA ALA A 327 18.30 -2.13 -25.94
C ALA A 327 18.75 -3.43 -26.64
N VAL A 328 17.88 -4.44 -26.70
CA VAL A 328 18.16 -5.68 -27.45
C VAL A 328 17.85 -5.46 -28.93
N ILE A 329 18.85 -5.75 -29.77
CA ILE A 329 18.77 -5.72 -31.24
C ILE A 329 19.09 -7.12 -31.79
N ARG A 330 18.75 -7.36 -33.07
CA ARG A 330 19.21 -8.56 -33.78
C ARG A 330 20.56 -8.25 -34.44
N LYS A 331 21.61 -8.98 -34.07
CA LYS A 331 22.94 -8.86 -34.64
C LYS A 331 23.47 -10.26 -34.97
N ASP A 332 23.86 -10.48 -36.23
CA ASP A 332 24.43 -11.75 -36.70
C ASP A 332 23.54 -12.98 -36.41
N GLY A 333 22.22 -12.81 -36.55
CA GLY A 333 21.23 -13.86 -36.24
C GLY A 333 20.93 -14.07 -34.75
N CYS A 334 21.61 -13.35 -33.86
CA CYS A 334 21.41 -13.45 -32.40
C CYS A 334 20.78 -12.20 -31.81
N ASP A 335 20.00 -12.37 -30.74
CA ASP A 335 19.63 -11.24 -29.87
C ASP A 335 20.91 -10.71 -29.20
N HIS A 336 21.17 -9.41 -29.30
CA HIS A 336 22.33 -8.74 -28.71
C HIS A 336 21.92 -7.47 -27.98
N CYS A 337 22.27 -7.33 -26.71
CA CYS A 337 22.02 -6.10 -25.95
C CYS A 337 23.16 -5.10 -26.11
N THR A 338 22.89 -3.95 -26.72
CA THR A 338 23.90 -2.90 -26.95
C THR A 338 24.40 -2.23 -25.67
N GLN A 339 23.71 -2.41 -24.55
CA GLN A 339 24.04 -1.77 -23.28
C GLN A 339 24.91 -2.62 -22.35
N CYS A 340 24.83 -3.95 -22.45
CA CYS A 340 25.58 -4.86 -21.57
C CYS A 340 26.27 -6.01 -22.32
N GLY A 341 26.16 -6.07 -23.64
CA GLY A 341 26.75 -7.11 -24.48
C GLY A 341 26.10 -8.49 -24.35
N HIS A 342 24.97 -8.63 -23.63
CA HIS A 342 24.26 -9.91 -23.50
C HIS A 342 23.91 -10.50 -24.87
N LEU A 343 24.19 -11.79 -25.06
CA LEU A 343 23.76 -12.56 -26.22
C LEU A 343 22.59 -13.46 -25.82
N GLY A 344 21.45 -13.25 -26.47
CA GLY A 344 20.22 -14.02 -26.27
C GLY A 344 20.05 -15.10 -27.33
N VAL A 345 18.80 -15.38 -27.70
CA VAL A 345 18.45 -16.46 -28.63
C VAL A 345 19.01 -16.18 -30.03
N CYS A 346 19.76 -17.14 -30.58
CA CYS A 346 20.23 -17.14 -31.97
C CYS A 346 19.27 -17.93 -32.86
N GLY A 347 18.93 -17.41 -34.04
CA GLY A 347 18.06 -18.05 -35.01
C GLY A 347 18.03 -17.34 -36.36
#